data_AF-E9AQ05-F1
#
_entry.id   AF-E9AQ05-F1
#
_cell.length_a   1.000
_cell.length_b   1.000
_cell.length_c   1.000
_cell.angle_alpha   90.00
_cell.angle_beta   90.00
_cell.angle_gamma   90.00
#
_symmetry.space_group_name_H-M   'P 1'
#
loop_
_entity.id
_entity.type
_entity.pdbx_description
1 polymer ?
#
loop_
_entity_poly.entity_id
_entity_poly.type
_entity_poly.pdbx_seq_one_letter_code
_entity_poly.pdbx_strand_id
1 'polypeptide(L)'
;MRRSSSRLYKIPKNMGVAPRFDTWNDKYEPWEHLKRMGRLAGTGFYIPPEWYNHFRMFPPINHNFPQEKTLNPHNASEPTQDDTDHLSVERIALRDELARKSRLLASEGMRYYNVFWIRKPLDRMERHYYELKGKGVEHSVAIKRVLQIFYDDLTVKKRVATIQAEEAKLSGKYISMREATVLMGVLTQLQKEQLTPHQVTLLAKEQRERAQTGEAFVATVERSTDAVADVDKDAAEGDEVMSADSLAELLSTEADLDESTPSISYKVTIHETEHDSVKQLQELALDHTGKSDWYTGASPVLHIEEPVPTKRTPASKKT
;
A
#
# COMPACT_ATOMS: atom_id res chain seq x y z
N MET A 1 11.77 -33.25 -83.46
CA MET A 1 12.02 -32.61 -82.15
C MET A 1 10.82 -32.80 -81.23
N ARG A 2 10.90 -33.68 -80.23
CA ARG A 2 10.10 -33.63 -78.99
C ARG A 2 10.95 -34.20 -77.86
N ARG A 3 11.52 -33.34 -77.01
CA ARG A 3 12.16 -33.75 -75.75
C ARG A 3 11.05 -33.86 -74.71
N SER A 4 10.79 -35.06 -74.22
CA SER A 4 9.96 -35.29 -73.04
C SER A 4 10.72 -34.78 -71.81
N SER A 5 10.24 -33.69 -71.20
CA SER A 5 10.72 -33.25 -69.90
C SER A 5 10.14 -34.17 -68.82
N SER A 6 11.02 -34.87 -68.10
CA SER A 6 10.63 -35.62 -66.90
C SER A 6 10.21 -34.63 -65.81
N ARG A 7 8.91 -34.62 -65.47
CA ARG A 7 8.43 -33.93 -64.27
C ARG A 7 8.97 -34.66 -63.04
N LEU A 8 10.00 -34.10 -62.40
CA LEU A 8 10.49 -34.56 -61.11
C LEU A 8 9.41 -34.29 -60.05
N TYR A 9 8.93 -35.35 -59.39
CA TYR A 9 8.02 -35.23 -58.25
C TYR A 9 8.78 -34.67 -57.05
N LYS A 10 8.40 -33.45 -56.61
CA LYS A 10 8.97 -32.82 -55.41
C LYS A 10 8.40 -33.49 -54.16
N ILE A 11 9.24 -34.20 -53.43
CA ILE A 11 8.90 -34.82 -52.14
C ILE A 11 9.36 -33.90 -51.00
N PRO A 12 8.60 -33.78 -49.89
CA PRO A 12 9.05 -33.04 -48.71
C PRO A 12 10.37 -33.60 -48.15
N LYS A 13 11.26 -32.72 -47.69
CA LYS A 13 12.65 -33.04 -47.33
C LYS A 13 12.79 -34.18 -46.30
N ASN A 14 11.88 -34.27 -45.33
CA ASN A 14 11.99 -35.20 -44.20
C ASN A 14 11.07 -36.43 -44.31
N MET A 15 10.49 -36.70 -45.49
CA MET A 15 9.58 -37.84 -45.66
C MET A 15 10.22 -39.20 -45.33
N GLY A 16 11.55 -39.33 -45.49
CA GLY A 16 12.25 -40.58 -45.17
C GLY A 16 12.30 -40.92 -43.67
N VAL A 17 12.11 -39.94 -42.79
CA VAL A 17 12.11 -40.08 -41.33
C VAL A 17 10.80 -39.62 -40.70
N ALA A 18 9.77 -39.41 -41.51
CA ALA A 18 8.48 -38.99 -41.00
C ALA A 18 7.90 -40.08 -40.08
N PRO A 19 7.42 -39.72 -38.88
CA PRO A 19 6.80 -40.70 -37.99
C PRO A 19 5.48 -41.19 -38.60
N ARG A 20 5.05 -42.37 -38.16
CA ARG A 20 3.70 -42.85 -38.42
C ARG A 20 2.74 -42.14 -37.48
N PHE A 21 2.08 -41.09 -37.98
CA PHE A 21 1.26 -40.20 -37.16
C PHE A 21 0.06 -40.89 -36.49
N ASP A 22 -0.36 -42.06 -36.97
CA ASP A 22 -1.45 -42.86 -36.43
C ASP A 22 -1.03 -43.81 -35.29
N THR A 23 0.16 -44.40 -35.37
CA THR A 23 0.57 -45.57 -34.57
C THR A 23 1.82 -45.34 -33.73
N TRP A 24 2.45 -44.17 -33.82
CA TRP A 24 3.65 -43.86 -33.04
C TRP A 24 3.44 -43.95 -31.52
N ASN A 25 2.22 -43.72 -31.05
CA ASN A 25 1.83 -43.78 -29.63
C ASN A 25 1.73 -45.20 -29.07
N ASP A 26 1.34 -46.20 -29.88
CA ASP A 26 1.05 -47.58 -29.41
C ASP A 26 2.23 -48.21 -28.67
N LYS A 27 3.45 -47.89 -29.11
CA LYS A 27 4.68 -48.40 -28.48
C LYS A 27 4.83 -47.91 -27.03
N TYR A 28 4.29 -46.74 -26.71
CA TYR A 28 4.49 -46.02 -25.45
C TYR A 28 3.29 -46.14 -24.49
N GLU A 29 2.23 -46.84 -24.87
CA GLU A 29 1.04 -46.99 -24.02
C GLU A 29 1.37 -47.75 -22.71
N PRO A 30 0.88 -47.28 -21.53
CA PRO A 30 1.15 -47.91 -20.25
C PRO A 30 0.63 -49.36 -20.16
N TRP A 31 -0.52 -49.64 -20.78
CA TRP A 31 -1.13 -50.96 -20.82
C TRP A 31 -0.26 -52.01 -21.54
N GLU A 32 0.40 -51.60 -22.63
CA GLU A 32 1.34 -52.46 -23.36
C GLU A 32 2.56 -52.81 -22.49
N HIS A 33 3.11 -51.84 -21.76
CA HIS A 33 4.24 -52.07 -20.85
C HIS A 33 3.86 -52.96 -19.67
N LEU A 34 2.69 -52.74 -19.08
CA LEU A 34 2.19 -53.54 -17.97
C LEU A 34 1.99 -55.00 -18.39
N LYS A 35 1.40 -55.23 -19.58
CA LYS A 35 1.21 -56.57 -20.14
C LYS A 35 2.54 -57.26 -20.45
N ARG A 36 3.49 -56.55 -21.07
CA ARG A 36 4.82 -57.09 -21.39
C ARG A 36 5.62 -57.42 -20.13
N MET A 37 5.63 -56.51 -19.15
CA MET A 37 6.33 -56.71 -17.89
C MET A 37 5.68 -57.82 -17.07
N GLY A 38 4.35 -57.95 -17.09
CA GLY A 38 3.68 -59.04 -16.37
C GLY A 38 4.00 -60.41 -16.93
N ARG A 39 4.10 -60.55 -18.26
CA ARG A 39 4.61 -61.78 -18.87
C ARG A 39 6.05 -62.05 -18.49
N LEU A 40 6.89 -61.01 -18.44
CA LEU A 40 8.33 -61.12 -18.21
C LEU A 40 8.66 -61.45 -16.74
N ALA A 41 8.08 -60.73 -15.78
CA ALA A 41 8.16 -61.05 -14.36
C ALA A 41 7.50 -62.40 -14.04
N GLY A 42 6.43 -62.76 -14.76
CA GLY A 42 5.76 -64.06 -14.64
C GLY A 42 6.62 -65.27 -15.05
N THR A 43 7.75 -65.06 -15.73
CA THR A 43 8.71 -66.13 -16.02
C THR A 43 9.49 -66.60 -14.80
N GLY A 44 9.56 -65.79 -13.74
CA GLY A 44 10.39 -66.06 -12.55
C GLY A 44 11.88 -65.80 -12.74
N PHE A 45 12.35 -65.53 -13.97
CA PHE A 45 13.76 -65.28 -14.30
C PHE A 45 14.13 -63.79 -14.32
N TYR A 46 13.18 -62.90 -14.06
CA TYR A 46 13.40 -61.46 -14.03
C TYR A 46 12.79 -60.87 -12.76
N ILE A 47 13.60 -60.11 -12.03
CA ILE A 47 13.17 -59.41 -10.83
C ILE A 47 12.31 -58.20 -11.26
N PRO A 48 11.02 -58.15 -10.90
CA PRO A 48 10.15 -57.05 -11.31
C PRO A 48 10.65 -55.72 -10.76
N PRO A 49 10.62 -54.64 -11.57
CA PRO A 49 10.97 -53.31 -11.09
C PRO A 49 9.86 -52.76 -10.19
N GLU A 50 10.22 -51.78 -9.35
CA GLU A 50 9.31 -51.26 -8.32
C GLU A 50 8.02 -50.68 -8.89
N TRP A 51 8.09 -49.97 -10.02
CA TRP A 51 6.90 -49.43 -10.68
C TRP A 51 5.92 -50.54 -11.08
N TYR A 52 6.38 -51.72 -11.49
CA TYR A 52 5.51 -52.81 -11.88
C TYR A 52 4.75 -53.38 -10.67
N ASN A 53 5.41 -53.50 -9.52
CA ASN A 53 4.75 -53.93 -8.29
C ASN A 53 3.68 -52.93 -7.84
N HIS A 54 3.95 -51.63 -7.96
CA HIS A 54 2.98 -50.57 -7.67
C HIS A 54 1.77 -50.60 -8.63
N PHE A 55 2.03 -50.58 -9.94
CA PHE A 55 0.97 -50.57 -10.98
C PHE A 55 0.22 -51.91 -11.11
N ARG A 56 0.76 -53.00 -10.56
CA ARG A 56 0.02 -54.26 -10.41
C ARG A 56 -1.13 -54.12 -9.42
N MET A 57 -0.95 -53.34 -8.34
CA MET A 57 -2.00 -53.07 -7.37
C MET A 57 -2.91 -51.92 -7.81
N PHE A 58 -2.35 -50.91 -8.49
CA PHE A 58 -3.07 -49.76 -9.02
C PHE A 58 -2.90 -49.69 -10.54
N PRO A 59 -3.68 -50.47 -11.33
CA PRO A 59 -3.57 -50.42 -12.78
C PRO A 59 -3.96 -49.04 -13.33
N PRO A 60 -3.43 -48.65 -14.50
CA PRO A 60 -3.79 -47.40 -15.15
C PRO A 60 -5.26 -47.36 -15.58
N ILE A 61 -5.75 -46.18 -15.97
CA ILE A 61 -7.15 -45.97 -16.35
C ILE A 61 -7.52 -46.76 -17.62
N ASN A 62 -8.71 -47.36 -17.65
CA ASN A 62 -9.16 -48.23 -18.75
C ASN A 62 -9.63 -47.50 -20.01
N HIS A 63 -10.37 -46.40 -19.86
CA HIS A 63 -11.10 -45.76 -20.97
C HIS A 63 -10.42 -44.50 -21.53
N ASN A 64 -9.12 -44.37 -21.28
CA ASN A 64 -8.32 -43.30 -21.86
C ASN A 64 -7.74 -43.74 -23.20
N PHE A 65 -8.43 -43.39 -24.29
CA PHE A 65 -8.01 -43.71 -25.64
C PHE A 65 -7.45 -42.48 -26.35
N PRO A 66 -6.31 -42.60 -27.05
CA PRO A 66 -5.72 -41.49 -27.78
C PRO A 66 -6.64 -41.00 -28.91
N GLN A 67 -6.49 -39.73 -29.27
CA GLN A 67 -7.24 -39.12 -30.36
C GLN A 67 -6.96 -39.80 -31.69
N GLU A 68 -5.75 -40.32 -31.91
CA GLU A 68 -5.37 -41.06 -33.11
C GLU A 68 -6.19 -42.34 -33.32
N LYS A 69 -6.70 -42.96 -32.25
CA LYS A 69 -7.55 -44.16 -32.33
C LYS A 69 -9.05 -43.84 -32.45
N THR A 70 -9.50 -42.82 -31.73
CA THR A 70 -10.95 -42.51 -31.62
C THR A 70 -11.40 -41.47 -32.65
N LEU A 71 -10.47 -40.69 -33.22
CA LEU A 71 -10.69 -39.62 -34.20
C LEU A 71 -11.77 -38.60 -33.80
N ASN A 72 -11.99 -38.41 -32.50
CA ASN A 72 -12.97 -37.48 -31.96
C ASN A 72 -12.27 -36.38 -31.14
N PRO A 73 -12.21 -35.13 -31.64
CA PRO A 73 -11.60 -34.02 -30.91
C PRO A 73 -12.41 -33.55 -29.69
N HIS A 74 -13.70 -33.91 -29.59
CA HIS A 74 -14.56 -33.54 -28.45
C HIS A 74 -14.53 -34.57 -27.32
N ASN A 75 -13.81 -35.68 -27.51
CA ASN A 75 -13.70 -36.70 -26.49
C ASN A 75 -12.70 -36.25 -25.42
N ALA A 76 -13.19 -35.98 -24.20
CA ALA A 76 -12.36 -35.79 -23.02
C ALA A 76 -11.81 -37.16 -22.58
N SER A 77 -10.75 -37.63 -23.26
CA SER A 77 -10.19 -38.97 -23.06
C SER A 77 -9.43 -39.14 -21.75
N GLU A 78 -8.79 -38.06 -21.29
CA GLU A 78 -7.91 -38.07 -20.12
C GLU A 78 -8.54 -37.27 -18.98
N PRO A 79 -8.91 -37.90 -17.85
CA PRO A 79 -9.50 -37.18 -16.72
C PRO A 79 -8.53 -36.20 -16.04
N THR A 80 -7.23 -36.39 -16.25
CA THR A 80 -6.17 -35.55 -15.66
C THR A 80 -5.96 -34.24 -16.43
N GLN A 81 -6.22 -34.24 -17.74
CA GLN A 81 -5.97 -33.13 -18.66
C GLN A 81 -7.28 -32.52 -19.18
N ASP A 82 -8.39 -32.83 -18.52
CA ASP A 82 -9.69 -32.29 -18.88
C ASP A 82 -9.77 -30.83 -18.41
N ASP A 83 -9.66 -29.91 -19.38
CA ASP A 83 -9.77 -28.46 -19.17
C ASP A 83 -11.18 -27.94 -19.47
N THR A 84 -12.21 -28.79 -19.37
CA THR A 84 -13.59 -28.34 -19.63
C THR A 84 -14.05 -27.29 -18.63
N ASP A 85 -14.52 -26.15 -19.15
CA ASP A 85 -15.11 -25.09 -18.34
C ASP A 85 -16.34 -25.61 -17.57
N HIS A 86 -16.22 -25.70 -16.24
CA HIS A 86 -17.34 -26.10 -15.37
C HIS A 86 -18.41 -25.00 -15.21
N LEU A 87 -18.15 -23.79 -15.72
CA LEU A 87 -19.08 -22.68 -15.67
C LEU A 87 -19.98 -22.68 -16.92
N SER A 88 -21.28 -22.74 -16.71
CA SER A 88 -22.26 -22.53 -17.80
C SER A 88 -22.09 -21.16 -18.45
N VAL A 89 -22.42 -21.05 -19.73
CA VAL A 89 -22.34 -19.79 -20.52
C VAL A 89 -23.06 -18.63 -19.83
N GLU A 90 -24.23 -18.88 -19.24
CA GLU A 90 -25.01 -17.86 -18.51
C GLU A 90 -24.25 -17.31 -17.29
N ARG A 91 -23.61 -18.20 -16.53
CA ARG A 91 -22.79 -17.83 -15.37
C ARG A 91 -21.54 -17.08 -15.80
N ILE A 92 -20.91 -17.47 -16.90
CA ILE A 92 -19.77 -16.75 -17.46
C ILE A 92 -20.19 -15.32 -17.83
N ALA A 93 -21.29 -15.16 -18.56
CA ALA A 93 -21.81 -13.86 -18.95
C ALA A 93 -22.17 -12.98 -17.74
N LEU A 94 -22.83 -13.54 -16.72
CA LEU A 94 -23.15 -12.84 -15.47
C LEU A 94 -21.90 -12.36 -14.75
N ARG A 95 -20.91 -13.25 -14.57
CA ARG A 95 -19.67 -12.93 -13.86
C ARG A 95 -18.83 -11.92 -14.62
N ASP A 96 -18.78 -12.02 -15.95
CA ASP A 96 -18.15 -11.02 -16.82
C ASP A 96 -18.84 -9.66 -16.70
N GLU A 97 -20.19 -9.62 -16.70
CA GLU A 97 -20.91 -8.35 -16.53
C GLU A 97 -20.68 -7.70 -15.15
N LEU A 98 -20.71 -8.49 -14.07
CA LEU A 98 -20.40 -8.02 -12.72
C LEU A 98 -18.94 -7.52 -12.61
N ALA A 99 -18.01 -8.25 -13.22
CA ALA A 99 -16.59 -7.90 -13.25
C ALA A 99 -16.33 -6.61 -14.03
N ARG A 100 -16.97 -6.44 -15.19
CA ARG A 100 -16.87 -5.21 -16.01
C ARG A 100 -17.45 -4.00 -15.29
N LYS A 101 -18.59 -4.16 -14.61
CA LYS A 101 -19.20 -3.06 -13.84
C LYS A 101 -18.40 -2.69 -12.60
N SER A 102 -17.63 -3.63 -12.03
CA SER A 102 -16.81 -3.38 -10.85
C SER A 102 -15.50 -4.18 -10.86
N ARG A 103 -14.42 -3.54 -11.31
CA ARG A 103 -13.08 -4.14 -11.31
C ARG A 103 -12.60 -4.53 -9.91
N LEU A 104 -13.01 -3.78 -8.88
CA LEU A 104 -12.70 -4.10 -7.48
C LEU A 104 -13.28 -5.47 -7.10
N LEU A 105 -14.53 -5.74 -7.43
CA LEU A 105 -15.18 -7.02 -7.19
C LEU A 105 -14.47 -8.19 -7.90
N ALA A 106 -13.99 -7.96 -9.13
CA ALA A 106 -13.30 -8.96 -9.93
C ALA A 106 -11.90 -9.30 -9.39
N SER A 107 -11.17 -8.28 -8.93
CA SER A 107 -9.79 -8.40 -8.46
C SER A 107 -9.69 -8.87 -7.00
N GLU A 108 -10.73 -8.66 -6.20
CA GLU A 108 -10.74 -9.05 -4.80
C GLU A 108 -10.72 -10.59 -4.67
N GLY A 109 -9.71 -11.10 -3.96
CA GLY A 109 -9.46 -12.54 -3.80
C GLY A 109 -8.53 -13.17 -4.85
N MET A 110 -8.14 -12.43 -5.90
CA MET A 110 -7.18 -12.94 -6.91
C MET A 110 -6.21 -11.87 -7.46
N ARG A 111 -5.93 -10.81 -6.70
CA ARG A 111 -5.17 -9.64 -7.18
C ARG A 111 -3.75 -9.96 -7.68
N TYR A 112 -3.06 -10.90 -7.05
CA TYR A 112 -1.69 -11.31 -7.40
C TYR A 112 -1.63 -12.77 -7.80
N TYR A 113 -2.16 -13.63 -6.93
CA TYR A 113 -2.38 -15.05 -7.18
C TYR A 113 -3.80 -15.40 -6.76
N ASN A 114 -4.32 -16.50 -7.27
CA ASN A 114 -5.63 -17.01 -6.89
C ASN A 114 -5.59 -17.56 -5.45
N VAL A 115 -6.13 -16.82 -4.49
CA VAL A 115 -6.25 -17.30 -3.10
C VAL A 115 -7.56 -18.07 -2.98
N PHE A 116 -7.49 -19.39 -3.17
CA PHE A 116 -8.66 -20.24 -3.31
C PHE A 116 -9.41 -20.54 -2.00
N TRP A 117 -8.76 -20.43 -0.83
CA TRP A 117 -9.40 -20.72 0.47
C TRP A 117 -10.23 -19.56 1.02
N ILE A 118 -10.20 -18.38 0.38
CA ILE A 118 -10.99 -17.22 0.79
C ILE A 118 -12.27 -17.17 -0.03
N ARG A 119 -13.40 -16.82 0.62
CA ARG A 119 -14.65 -16.54 -0.09
C ARG A 119 -14.49 -15.29 -0.94
N LYS A 120 -14.53 -15.46 -2.27
CA LYS A 120 -14.41 -14.34 -3.20
C LYS A 120 -15.71 -13.52 -3.22
N PRO A 121 -15.63 -12.18 -3.27
CA PRO A 121 -16.82 -11.34 -3.39
C PRO A 121 -17.65 -11.66 -4.63
N LEU A 122 -17.01 -12.03 -5.74
CA LEU A 122 -17.70 -12.41 -6.97
C LEU A 122 -18.66 -13.61 -6.76
N ASP A 123 -18.26 -14.61 -5.97
CA ASP A 123 -19.11 -15.76 -5.63
C ASP A 123 -20.26 -15.35 -4.70
N ARG A 124 -19.99 -14.48 -3.72
CA ARG A 124 -21.02 -13.94 -2.81
C ARG A 124 -22.06 -13.12 -3.57
N MET A 125 -21.61 -12.26 -4.49
CA MET A 125 -22.47 -11.41 -5.31
C MET A 125 -23.29 -12.22 -6.33
N GLU A 126 -22.70 -13.24 -6.94
CA GLU A 126 -23.43 -14.19 -7.79
C GLU A 126 -24.56 -14.89 -7.00
N ARG A 127 -24.28 -15.31 -5.76
CA ARG A 127 -25.30 -15.93 -4.89
C ARG A 127 -26.46 -14.97 -4.60
N HIS A 128 -26.17 -13.72 -4.26
CA HIS A 128 -27.21 -12.70 -4.03
C HIS A 128 -27.98 -12.36 -5.30
N TYR A 129 -27.31 -12.36 -6.46
CA TYR A 129 -27.98 -12.19 -7.75
C TYR A 129 -29.02 -13.30 -7.97
N TYR A 130 -28.66 -14.58 -7.77
CA TYR A 130 -29.62 -15.68 -7.91
C TYR A 130 -30.74 -15.63 -6.87
N GLU A 131 -30.45 -15.17 -5.65
CA GLU A 131 -31.47 -14.95 -4.63
C GLU A 131 -32.50 -13.89 -5.07
N LEU A 132 -32.05 -12.80 -5.70
CA LEU A 132 -32.93 -11.78 -6.25
C LEU A 132 -33.69 -12.27 -7.48
N LYS A 133 -33.06 -13.07 -8.34
CA LYS A 133 -33.73 -13.72 -9.48
C LYS A 133 -34.81 -14.71 -9.01
N GLY A 134 -34.56 -15.46 -7.94
CA GLY A 134 -35.55 -16.34 -7.30
C GLY A 134 -36.77 -15.58 -6.75
N LYS A 135 -36.60 -14.30 -6.41
CA LYS A 135 -37.68 -13.38 -6.00
C LYS A 135 -38.36 -12.68 -7.18
N GLY A 136 -38.01 -13.02 -8.43
CA GLY A 136 -38.62 -12.44 -9.63
C GLY A 136 -38.08 -11.06 -10.02
N VAL A 137 -36.97 -10.60 -9.47
CA VAL A 137 -36.39 -9.29 -9.81
C VAL A 137 -35.81 -9.31 -11.24
N GLU A 138 -36.00 -8.21 -11.96
CA GLU A 138 -35.42 -8.02 -13.30
C GLU A 138 -33.88 -8.08 -13.24
N HIS A 139 -33.25 -8.58 -14.30
CA HIS A 139 -31.79 -8.77 -14.36
C HIS A 139 -31.01 -7.46 -14.13
N SER A 140 -31.41 -6.38 -14.80
CA SER A 140 -30.75 -5.07 -14.72
C SER A 140 -30.81 -4.49 -13.29
N VAL A 141 -31.97 -4.61 -12.65
CA VAL A 141 -32.23 -4.15 -11.28
C VAL A 141 -31.48 -5.02 -10.26
N ALA A 142 -31.46 -6.34 -10.46
CA ALA A 142 -30.74 -7.27 -9.60
C ALA A 142 -29.24 -6.97 -9.57
N ILE A 143 -28.62 -6.73 -10.73
CA ILE A 143 -27.19 -6.38 -10.80
C ILE A 143 -26.90 -5.07 -10.07
N LYS A 144 -27.72 -4.02 -10.29
CA LYS A 144 -27.53 -2.74 -9.60
C LYS A 144 -27.61 -2.91 -8.08
N ARG A 145 -28.59 -3.68 -7.59
CA ARG A 145 -28.77 -3.93 -6.15
C ARG A 145 -27.61 -4.74 -5.55
N VAL A 146 -27.10 -5.73 -6.27
CA VAL A 146 -25.93 -6.52 -5.86
C VAL A 146 -24.69 -5.63 -5.76
N LEU A 147 -24.45 -4.78 -6.77
CA LEU A 147 -23.32 -3.85 -6.75
C LEU A 147 -23.47 -2.80 -5.65
N GLN A 148 -24.69 -2.33 -5.38
CA GLN A 148 -24.95 -1.40 -4.29
C GLN A 148 -24.57 -2.01 -2.94
N ILE A 149 -24.98 -3.26 -2.66
CA ILE A 149 -24.58 -3.97 -1.43
C ILE A 149 -23.05 -4.05 -1.32
N PHE A 150 -22.35 -4.34 -2.41
CA PHE A 150 -20.89 -4.38 -2.41
C PHE A 150 -20.26 -3.02 -2.09
N TYR A 151 -20.76 -1.94 -2.68
CA TYR A 151 -20.26 -0.59 -2.40
C TYR A 151 -20.61 -0.11 -1.01
N ASP A 152 -21.79 -0.45 -0.50
CA ASP A 152 -22.19 -0.13 0.88
C ASP A 152 -21.23 -0.82 1.87
N ASP A 153 -20.96 -2.12 1.72
CA ASP A 153 -19.95 -2.85 2.50
C ASP A 153 -18.56 -2.20 2.40
N LEU A 154 -18.17 -1.75 1.20
CA LEU A 154 -16.89 -1.09 0.96
C LEU A 154 -16.81 0.30 1.63
N THR A 155 -17.90 1.07 1.63
CA THR A 155 -17.94 2.40 2.24
C THR A 155 -17.81 2.30 3.75
N VAL A 156 -18.43 1.30 4.38
CA VAL A 156 -18.26 1.02 5.81
C VAL A 156 -16.80 0.70 6.12
N LYS A 157 -16.17 -0.19 5.36
CA LYS A 157 -14.74 -0.52 5.54
C LYS A 157 -13.84 0.70 5.40
N LYS A 158 -14.08 1.55 4.40
CA LYS A 158 -13.33 2.80 4.20
C LYS A 158 -13.54 3.77 5.34
N ARG A 159 -14.78 3.93 5.83
CA ARG A 159 -15.09 4.83 6.94
C ARG A 159 -14.43 4.38 8.25
N VAL A 160 -14.41 3.08 8.53
CA VAL A 160 -13.67 2.55 9.68
C VAL A 160 -12.18 2.84 9.52
N ALA A 161 -11.62 2.64 8.33
CA ALA A 161 -10.23 2.96 8.06
C ALA A 161 -9.92 4.47 8.20
N THR A 162 -10.84 5.37 7.83
CA THR A 162 -10.63 6.82 8.03
C THR A 162 -10.67 7.20 9.50
N ILE A 163 -11.60 6.64 10.28
CA ILE A 163 -11.68 6.89 11.73
C ILE A 163 -10.39 6.41 12.42
N GLN A 164 -9.95 5.19 12.10
CA GLN A 164 -8.70 4.65 12.63
C GLN A 164 -7.48 5.45 12.14
N ALA A 165 -7.49 5.96 10.91
CA ALA A 165 -6.41 6.80 10.40
C ALA A 165 -6.37 8.18 11.09
N GLU A 166 -7.51 8.76 11.46
CA GLU A 166 -7.57 10.00 12.24
C GLU A 166 -7.00 9.79 13.64
N GLU A 167 -7.43 8.73 14.34
CA GLU A 167 -6.86 8.34 15.64
C GLU A 167 -5.34 8.08 15.54
N ALA A 168 -4.92 7.36 14.50
CA ALA A 168 -3.51 7.05 14.25
C ALA A 168 -2.68 8.33 14.01
N LYS A 169 -3.20 9.31 13.27
CA LYS A 169 -2.54 10.61 13.08
C LYS A 169 -2.41 11.38 14.39
N LEU A 170 -3.49 11.44 15.18
CA LEU A 170 -3.49 12.10 16.49
C LEU A 170 -2.54 11.44 17.50
N SER A 171 -2.27 10.13 17.34
CA SER A 171 -1.28 9.44 18.17
C SER A 171 0.17 9.91 17.97
N GLY A 172 0.45 10.68 16.91
CA GLY A 172 1.78 11.21 16.58
C GLY A 172 2.80 10.19 16.07
N LYS A 173 2.42 8.91 15.93
CA LYS A 173 3.32 7.82 15.49
C LYS A 173 3.17 7.48 14.01
N TYR A 174 1.99 7.72 13.44
CA TYR A 174 1.67 7.35 12.07
C TYR A 174 1.73 8.59 11.18
N ILE A 175 2.28 8.40 9.98
CA ILE A 175 2.67 9.49 9.11
C ILE A 175 1.71 9.58 7.93
N SER A 176 1.21 10.78 7.65
CA SER A 176 0.39 11.06 6.48
C SER A 176 1.23 11.50 5.26
N MET A 177 0.61 11.65 4.08
CA MET A 177 1.35 12.11 2.89
C MET A 177 1.96 13.51 3.07
N ARG A 178 1.35 14.40 3.88
CA ARG A 178 1.88 15.75 4.16
C ARG A 178 3.21 15.69 4.91
N GLU A 179 3.32 14.82 5.91
CA GLU A 179 4.57 14.62 6.64
C GLU A 179 5.57 13.79 5.81
N ALA A 180 5.09 12.85 5.00
CA ALA A 180 5.94 12.07 4.10
C ALA A 180 6.64 12.96 3.05
N THR A 181 6.01 14.04 2.59
CA THR A 181 6.69 15.01 1.70
C THR A 181 7.84 15.73 2.40
N VAL A 182 7.76 15.97 3.71
CA VAL A 182 8.87 16.53 4.49
C VAL A 182 10.02 15.52 4.55
N LEU A 183 9.75 14.25 4.83
CA LEU A 183 10.76 13.18 4.82
C LEU A 183 11.45 13.04 3.46
N MET A 184 10.65 13.04 2.38
CA MET A 184 11.19 13.00 1.02
C MET A 184 12.01 14.25 0.72
N GLY A 185 11.57 15.43 1.18
CA GLY A 185 12.33 16.68 1.08
C GLY A 185 13.72 16.54 1.71
N VAL A 186 13.79 16.09 2.96
CA VAL A 186 15.06 15.84 3.67
C VAL A 186 15.94 14.84 2.93
N LEU A 187 15.38 13.72 2.46
CA LEU A 187 16.15 12.73 1.69
C LEU A 187 16.67 13.31 0.37
N THR A 188 15.88 14.13 -0.33
CA THR A 188 16.33 14.77 -1.56
C THR A 188 17.39 15.84 -1.30
N GLN A 189 17.31 16.58 -0.18
CA GLN A 189 18.34 17.54 0.22
C GLN A 189 19.66 16.81 0.51
N LEU A 190 19.62 15.73 1.31
CA LEU A 190 20.78 14.90 1.60
C LEU A 190 21.42 14.33 0.32
N GLN A 191 20.59 13.87 -0.64
CA GLN A 191 21.08 13.32 -1.90
C GLN A 191 21.71 14.40 -2.80
N LYS A 192 21.09 15.58 -2.89
CA LYS A 192 21.56 16.68 -3.75
C LYS A 192 22.85 17.31 -3.22
N GLU A 193 22.90 17.56 -1.92
CA GLU A 193 24.01 18.28 -1.29
C GLU A 193 25.16 17.36 -0.85
N GLN A 194 24.94 16.03 -0.86
CA GLN A 194 25.91 15.02 -0.39
C GLN A 194 26.51 15.38 0.97
N LEU A 195 25.65 15.79 1.89
CA LEU A 195 26.03 16.31 3.20
C LEU A 195 26.86 15.30 3.99
N THR A 196 27.92 15.78 4.63
CA THR A 196 28.72 14.98 5.55
C THR A 196 27.92 14.62 6.80
N PRO A 197 28.20 13.49 7.47
CA PRO A 197 27.44 13.09 8.66
C PRO A 197 27.39 14.17 9.75
N HIS A 198 28.45 14.97 9.91
CA HIS A 198 28.46 16.08 10.86
C HIS A 198 27.43 17.16 10.48
N GLN A 199 27.36 17.57 9.21
CA GLN A 199 26.37 18.53 8.73
C GLN A 199 24.94 17.99 8.89
N VAL A 200 24.74 16.69 8.69
CA VAL A 200 23.44 16.04 8.97
C VAL A 200 23.07 16.16 10.45
N THR A 201 24.01 16.01 11.38
CA THR A 201 23.70 16.20 12.80
C THR A 201 23.36 17.64 13.17
N LEU A 202 23.96 18.63 12.50
CA LEU A 202 23.63 20.04 12.70
C LEU A 202 22.22 20.33 12.18
N LEU A 203 21.92 19.91 10.95
CA LEU A 203 20.59 20.01 10.37
C LEU A 203 19.53 19.31 11.22
N ALA A 204 19.83 18.13 11.78
CA ALA A 204 18.90 17.43 12.67
C ALA A 204 18.63 18.18 13.98
N LYS A 205 19.64 18.88 14.53
CA LYS A 205 19.45 19.73 15.72
C LYS A 205 18.61 20.95 15.41
N GLU A 206 18.94 21.68 14.34
CA GLU A 206 18.19 22.85 13.89
C GLU A 206 16.73 22.52 13.59
N GLN A 207 16.47 21.41 12.89
CA GLN A 207 15.10 20.97 12.60
C GLN A 207 14.34 20.54 13.84
N ARG A 208 15.04 19.95 14.83
CA ARG A 208 14.43 19.60 16.12
C ARG A 208 14.05 20.84 16.92
N GLU A 209 14.92 21.84 16.94
CA GLU A 209 14.66 23.12 17.59
C GLU A 209 13.47 23.81 16.91
N ARG A 210 13.47 23.94 15.58
CA ARG A 210 12.34 24.46 14.81
C ARG A 210 11.02 23.73 15.10
N ALA A 211 11.04 22.40 15.18
CA ALA A 211 9.84 21.62 15.48
C ALA A 211 9.34 21.78 16.93
N GLN A 212 10.21 22.07 17.90
CA GLN A 212 9.83 22.21 19.30
C GLN A 212 9.42 23.64 19.67
N THR A 213 10.23 24.63 19.29
CA THR A 213 10.10 26.01 19.74
C THR A 213 9.62 26.97 18.65
N GLY A 214 9.42 26.49 17.42
CA GLY A 214 8.97 27.32 16.31
C GLY A 214 7.67 28.08 16.61
N GLU A 215 7.61 29.35 16.25
CA GLU A 215 6.46 30.21 16.49
C GLU A 215 5.50 30.22 15.29
N ALA A 216 4.24 30.57 15.52
CA ALA A 216 3.22 30.68 14.45
C ALA A 216 3.48 31.84 13.50
N PHE A 217 4.17 32.88 13.98
CA PHE A 217 4.46 34.09 13.23
C PHE A 217 5.96 34.33 13.21
N VAL A 218 6.45 34.76 12.04
CA VAL A 218 7.83 35.17 11.85
C VAL A 218 7.82 36.61 11.35
N ALA A 219 8.66 37.43 11.94
CA ALA A 219 8.85 38.81 11.52
C ALA A 219 10.12 38.91 10.69
N THR A 220 9.98 39.43 9.46
CA THR A 220 11.12 39.87 8.65
C THR A 220 11.31 41.36 8.88
N VAL A 221 12.54 41.76 9.19
CA VAL A 221 12.88 43.14 9.52
C VAL A 221 13.77 43.70 8.41
N GLU A 222 13.20 44.58 7.57
CA GLU A 222 13.96 45.35 6.60
C GLU A 222 14.50 46.61 7.30
N ARG A 223 15.83 46.73 7.43
CA ARG A 223 16.49 47.91 8.02
C ARG A 223 16.82 48.94 6.94
N SER A 224 16.26 50.15 7.03
CA SER A 224 16.63 51.30 6.19
C SER A 224 17.28 52.41 7.01
N THR A 225 18.55 52.71 6.72
CA THR A 225 19.23 53.87 7.30
C THR A 225 18.94 55.10 6.46
N ASP A 226 18.21 56.07 7.02
CA ASP A 226 17.99 57.37 6.37
C ASP A 226 19.23 58.26 6.60
N ALA A 227 20.25 58.04 5.78
CA ALA A 227 21.36 58.97 5.64
C ALA A 227 21.85 58.99 4.18
N VAL A 228 21.42 60.06 3.49
CA VAL A 228 21.95 60.60 2.22
C VAL A 228 21.53 59.85 0.95
N ALA A 229 20.73 60.57 0.15
CA ALA A 229 20.44 60.24 -1.24
C ALA A 229 21.72 60.17 -2.09
N ASP A 230 21.70 59.24 -3.05
CA ASP A 230 22.69 58.98 -4.11
C ASP A 230 24.02 58.35 -3.68
N VAL A 231 24.12 57.02 -3.81
CA VAL A 231 24.89 56.30 -4.86
C VAL A 231 25.08 54.82 -4.43
N ASP A 232 24.94 53.93 -5.41
CA ASP A 232 25.25 52.49 -5.44
C ASP A 232 24.25 51.50 -4.81
N LYS A 233 23.44 50.94 -5.72
CA LYS A 233 22.93 49.56 -5.67
C LYS A 233 24.10 48.58 -5.48
N ASP A 234 23.87 47.54 -4.67
CA ASP A 234 24.73 46.38 -4.40
C ASP A 234 25.49 46.37 -3.07
N ALA A 235 24.81 46.71 -1.97
CA ALA A 235 25.26 46.36 -0.62
C ALA A 235 24.16 45.59 0.14
N ALA A 236 24.30 44.26 0.14
CA ALA A 236 23.73 43.26 1.05
C ALA A 236 22.42 43.62 1.79
N GLU A 237 21.28 43.22 1.20
CA GLU A 237 20.06 42.92 1.97
C GLU A 237 20.36 41.75 2.92
N GLY A 238 20.63 42.08 4.19
CA GLY A 238 20.58 41.11 5.28
C GLY A 238 19.12 40.94 5.69
N ASP A 239 18.42 40.04 5.02
CA ASP A 239 17.08 39.60 5.43
C ASP A 239 17.21 38.74 6.69
N GLU A 240 17.34 39.40 7.85
CA GLU A 240 17.45 38.73 9.14
C GLU A 240 16.05 38.36 9.64
N VAL A 241 15.75 37.07 9.53
CA VAL A 241 14.53 36.45 10.06
C VAL A 241 14.66 36.33 11.58
N MET A 242 13.84 37.06 12.34
CA MET A 242 13.87 37.06 13.80
C MET A 242 12.56 36.53 14.40
N SER A 243 12.65 35.86 15.56
CA SER A 243 11.49 35.47 16.36
C SER A 243 10.89 36.69 17.06
N ALA A 244 9.61 36.61 17.45
CA ALA A 244 8.93 37.74 18.10
C ALA A 244 9.58 38.14 19.43
N ASP A 245 10.06 37.15 20.19
CA ASP A 245 10.76 37.37 21.46
C ASP A 245 12.12 38.06 21.26
N SER A 246 12.90 37.68 20.25
CA SER A 246 14.17 38.33 19.94
C SER A 246 13.99 39.74 19.36
N LEU A 247 12.91 39.98 18.61
CA LEU A 247 12.55 41.31 18.12
C LEU A 247 12.12 42.23 19.28
N ALA A 248 11.34 41.71 20.23
CA ALA A 248 10.97 42.44 21.45
C ALA A 248 12.21 42.80 22.29
N GLU A 249 13.17 41.88 22.40
CA GLU A 249 14.46 42.14 23.08
C GLU A 249 15.28 43.21 22.35
N LEU A 250 15.41 43.14 21.01
CA LEU A 250 16.13 44.13 20.20
C LEU A 250 15.51 45.53 20.32
N LEU A 251 14.19 45.65 20.16
CA LEU A 251 13.48 46.92 20.33
C LEU A 251 13.59 47.47 21.76
N SER A 252 13.62 46.59 22.77
CA SER A 252 13.79 47.01 24.16
C SER A 252 15.21 47.51 24.43
N THR A 253 16.23 46.91 23.82
CA THR A 253 17.63 47.33 23.99
C THR A 253 17.99 48.60 23.23
N GLU A 254 17.35 48.90 22.09
CA GLU A 254 17.58 50.16 21.35
C GLU A 254 16.76 51.34 21.92
N ALA A 255 15.66 51.09 22.63
CA ALA A 255 14.92 52.13 23.34
C ALA A 255 15.72 52.76 24.52
N ASP A 256 16.76 52.06 25.00
CA ASP A 256 17.65 52.51 26.07
C ASP A 256 18.93 53.22 25.55
N LEU A 257 19.09 53.44 24.24
CA LEU A 257 20.21 54.16 23.64
C LEU A 257 19.87 55.66 23.42
N ASP A 258 20.69 56.54 24.00
CA ASP A 258 20.55 58.01 23.96
C ASP A 258 20.45 58.60 22.53
N GLU A 259 19.70 59.71 22.41
CA GLU A 259 19.22 60.49 21.24
C GLU A 259 20.24 60.93 20.14
N SER A 260 21.48 60.45 20.10
CA SER A 260 22.54 61.02 19.23
C SER A 260 23.11 60.11 18.13
N THR A 261 22.34 59.15 17.60
CA THR A 261 22.72 58.33 16.42
C THR A 261 21.67 58.48 15.29
N PRO A 262 22.05 58.31 14.00
CA PRO A 262 21.15 58.57 12.88
C PRO A 262 19.89 57.70 12.97
N SER A 263 18.73 58.28 12.64
CA SER A 263 17.42 57.63 12.73
C SER A 263 17.38 56.41 11.80
N ILE A 264 17.58 55.23 12.37
CA ILE A 264 17.36 53.97 11.68
C ILE A 264 15.85 53.75 11.62
N SER A 265 15.31 53.59 10.42
CA SER A 265 13.91 53.22 10.23
C SER A 265 13.83 51.73 9.93
N TYR A 266 12.99 51.01 10.69
CA TYR A 266 12.75 49.59 10.49
C TYR A 266 11.37 49.41 9.87
N LYS A 267 11.31 48.67 8.77
CA LYS A 267 10.05 48.19 8.20
C LYS A 267 9.90 46.72 8.55
N VAL A 268 8.95 46.44 9.43
CA VAL A 268 8.68 45.09 9.92
C VAL A 268 7.47 44.52 9.19
N THR A 269 7.64 43.36 8.56
CA THR A 269 6.54 42.59 7.96
C THR A 269 6.39 41.27 8.71
N ILE A 270 5.19 41.06 9.28
CA ILE A 270 4.86 39.83 10.01
C ILE A 270 4.16 38.88 9.05
N HIS A 271 4.68 37.67 8.93
CA HIS A 271 4.13 36.62 8.09
C HIS A 271 3.83 35.36 8.92
N GLU A 272 2.78 34.63 8.53
CA GLU A 272 2.48 33.31 9.09
C GLU A 272 3.56 32.30 8.67
N THR A 273 3.99 31.44 9.58
CA THR A 273 4.98 30.42 9.28
C THR A 273 4.37 29.24 8.52
N GLU A 274 5.12 28.70 7.56
CA GLU A 274 4.67 27.57 6.73
C GLU A 274 4.83 26.20 7.43
N HIS A 275 5.27 26.17 8.69
CA HIS A 275 5.71 24.95 9.37
C HIS A 275 4.99 24.75 10.71
N ASP A 276 4.63 23.50 11.00
CA ASP A 276 3.94 23.11 12.23
C ASP A 276 4.96 22.92 13.38
N SER A 277 4.63 23.34 14.60
CA SER A 277 5.48 23.16 15.80
C SER A 277 4.73 22.66 17.04
N VAL A 278 5.47 22.14 18.03
CA VAL A 278 4.89 21.72 19.32
C VAL A 278 4.36 22.91 20.12
N LYS A 279 5.02 24.08 20.06
CA LYS A 279 4.56 25.32 20.70
C LYS A 279 3.21 25.75 20.12
N GLN A 280 3.04 25.72 18.80
CA GLN A 280 1.76 26.00 18.13
C GLN A 280 0.67 25.01 18.54
N LEU A 281 1.01 23.71 18.67
CA LEU A 281 0.05 22.71 19.18
C LEU A 281 -0.38 22.97 20.62
N GLN A 282 0.53 23.45 21.48
CA GLN A 282 0.20 23.86 22.85
C GLN A 282 -0.72 25.09 22.84
N GLU A 283 -0.44 26.10 22.02
CA GLU A 283 -1.28 27.28 21.88
C GLU A 283 -2.69 26.93 21.40
N LEU A 284 -2.81 26.02 20.43
CA LEU A 284 -4.09 25.48 19.96
C LEU A 284 -4.87 24.73 21.05
N ALA A 285 -4.18 23.96 21.90
CA ALA A 285 -4.81 23.25 23.02
C ALA A 285 -5.35 24.19 24.11
N LEU A 286 -4.86 25.43 24.15
CA LEU A 286 -5.28 26.48 25.07
C LEU A 286 -6.26 27.47 24.43
N ASP A 287 -6.83 27.15 23.26
CA ASP A 287 -7.70 28.04 22.48
C ASP A 287 -7.08 29.43 22.22
N HIS A 288 -5.74 29.50 22.09
CA HIS A 288 -4.95 30.74 21.99
C HIS A 288 -5.11 31.71 23.18
N THR A 289 -5.66 31.27 24.31
CA THR A 289 -5.88 32.11 25.49
C THR A 289 -4.65 32.21 26.41
N GLY A 290 -3.66 31.34 26.20
CA GLY A 290 -2.46 31.23 27.04
C GLY A 290 -2.72 30.69 28.46
N LYS A 291 -3.94 30.23 28.77
CA LYS A 291 -4.32 29.68 30.08
C LYS A 291 -4.89 28.28 29.93
N SER A 292 -4.50 27.37 30.82
CA SER A 292 -4.98 25.97 30.86
C SER A 292 -6.44 25.84 31.26
N ASP A 293 -6.97 26.83 31.98
CA ASP A 293 -8.24 26.71 32.70
C ASP A 293 -9.41 27.34 31.93
N TRP A 294 -9.49 27.06 30.63
CA TRP A 294 -10.58 27.58 29.79
C TRP A 294 -11.86 26.73 29.87
N TYR A 295 -11.74 25.44 30.22
CA TYR A 295 -12.89 24.54 30.32
C TYR A 295 -13.66 24.73 31.64
N THR A 296 -14.85 25.29 31.55
CA THR A 296 -15.75 25.57 32.70
C THR A 296 -16.75 24.43 33.00
N GLY A 297 -16.71 23.33 32.25
CA GLY A 297 -17.55 22.17 32.49
C GLY A 297 -17.15 21.40 33.75
N ALA A 298 -18.04 20.54 34.24
CA ALA A 298 -17.79 19.74 35.42
C ALA A 298 -16.56 18.81 35.21
N SER A 299 -15.54 18.98 36.04
CA SER A 299 -14.30 18.20 36.03
C SER A 299 -13.92 17.82 37.47
N PRO A 300 -13.28 16.65 37.71
CA PRO A 300 -12.84 16.28 39.04
C PRO A 300 -11.82 17.28 39.60
N VAL A 301 -12.10 17.84 40.78
CA VAL A 301 -11.16 18.69 41.51
C VAL A 301 -10.23 17.78 42.33
N LEU A 302 -8.94 17.77 41.99
CA LEU A 302 -7.93 17.10 42.79
C LEU A 302 -7.52 18.01 43.95
N HIS A 303 -8.00 17.72 45.16
CA HIS A 303 -7.49 18.36 46.38
C HIS A 303 -6.13 17.73 46.73
N ILE A 304 -5.04 18.42 46.38
CA ILE A 304 -3.70 18.06 46.86
C ILE A 304 -3.60 18.63 48.27
N GLU A 305 -3.77 17.80 49.31
CA GLU A 305 -3.47 18.20 50.68
C GLU A 305 -1.97 18.50 50.81
N GLU A 306 -1.63 19.73 51.20
CA GLU A 306 -0.24 20.10 51.48
C GLU A 306 0.33 19.23 52.60
N PRO A 307 1.58 18.75 52.51
CA PRO A 307 2.20 17.94 53.56
C PRO A 307 2.31 18.77 54.84
N VAL A 308 1.49 18.45 55.85
CA VAL A 308 1.54 19.06 57.18
C VAL A 308 2.96 18.92 57.75
N PRO A 309 3.66 20.02 58.06
CA PRO A 309 4.99 19.94 58.65
C PRO A 309 4.87 19.37 60.07
N THR A 310 5.30 18.13 60.26
CA THR A 310 5.42 17.52 61.60
C THR A 310 6.50 18.26 62.40
N LYS A 311 6.11 19.29 63.17
CA LYS A 311 6.95 19.83 64.23
C LYS A 311 7.09 18.76 65.32
N ARG A 312 8.27 18.12 65.38
CA ARG A 312 8.67 17.28 66.51
C ARG A 312 8.83 18.17 67.74
N THR A 313 7.92 18.06 68.70
CA THR A 313 8.09 18.61 70.05
C THR A 313 9.11 17.75 70.83
N PRO A 314 10.12 18.32 71.50
CA PRO A 314 11.05 17.55 72.31
C PRO A 314 10.36 17.09 73.61
N ALA A 315 10.46 15.80 73.91
CA ALA A 315 9.94 15.23 75.15
C ALA A 315 10.68 15.82 76.36
N SER A 316 9.92 16.46 77.25
CA SER A 316 10.35 16.94 78.56
C SER A 316 10.83 15.77 79.42
N LYS A 317 12.08 15.88 79.91
CA LYS A 317 12.60 15.10 81.03
C LYS A 317 11.66 15.18 82.23
N LYS A 318 11.27 14.03 82.77
CA LYS A 318 10.93 13.89 84.18
C LYS A 318 11.77 12.76 84.79
N THR A 319 12.23 13.10 85.98
CA THR A 319 13.05 12.42 87.00
C THR A 319 12.65 10.99 87.28
#